data_AF-A0A355B0H5-F1
#
_entry.id   AF-A0A355B0H5-F1
#
_cell.length_a   1.000
_cell.length_b   1.000
_cell.length_c   1.000
_cell.angle_alpha   90.00
_cell.angle_beta   90.00
_cell.angle_gamma   90.00
#
_symmetry.space_group_name_H-M   'P 1'
#
loop_
_entity.id
_entity.type
_entity.pdbx_description
1 polymer ?
#
loop_
_entity_poly.entity_id
_entity_poly.type
_entity_poly.pdbx_seq_one_letter_code
_entity_poly.pdbx_strand_id
1 'polypeptide(L)' 'GEIAGAGLDVIEPDPLPGDHPILELDNVAISPHCAAQTQSTQDQSYRLLAESIRLAVEGERVEALVNPEIYG' A
#
# COMPACT_ATOMS: atom_id res chain seq x y z
N GLY A 1 10.49 6.33 -28.13
CA GLY A 1 10.50 5.67 -26.82
C GLY A 1 10.34 4.18 -27.01
N GLU A 2 10.68 3.38 -26.00
CA GLU A 2 10.58 1.92 -26.03
C GLU A 2 9.17 1.40 -25.69
N ILE A 3 8.41 2.15 -24.90
CA ILE A 3 7.01 1.88 -24.56
C ILE A 3 6.10 3.04 -25.00
N ALA A 4 4.83 2.75 -25.26
CA ALA A 4 3.85 3.76 -25.63
C ALA A 4 3.48 4.68 -24.45
N GLY A 5 3.49 4.18 -23.22
CA GLY A 5 3.18 4.93 -22.01
C GLY A 5 3.19 4.04 -20.74
N ALA A 6 2.97 4.64 -19.58
CA ALA A 6 2.94 3.96 -18.28
C ALA A 6 1.89 4.56 -17.32
N GLY A 7 1.30 3.71 -16.48
CA GLY A 7 0.47 4.11 -15.35
C GLY A 7 1.13 3.66 -14.05
N LEU A 8 1.40 4.59 -13.14
CA LEU A 8 2.16 4.34 -11.91
C LEU A 8 1.34 4.74 -10.68
N ASP A 9 1.03 3.79 -9.80
CA ASP A 9 0.45 4.11 -8.48
C ASP A 9 1.51 4.29 -7.40
N VAL A 10 2.72 3.74 -7.63
CA VAL A 10 3.84 3.82 -6.70
C VAL A 10 5.03 4.49 -7.40
N ILE A 11 5.73 5.32 -6.65
CA ILE A 11 6.82 6.19 -7.10
C ILE A 11 7.90 6.25 -6.02
N GLU A 12 9.13 6.58 -6.42
CA GLU A 12 10.24 6.79 -5.50
C GLU A 12 10.98 8.09 -5.87
N PRO A 13 11.06 9.08 -4.96
CA PRO A 13 10.41 9.16 -3.65
C PRO A 13 8.88 9.36 -3.74
N ASP A 14 8.17 9.11 -2.64
CA ASP A 14 6.73 9.34 -2.49
C ASP A 14 6.49 10.37 -1.36
N PRO A 15 6.01 11.60 -1.64
CA PRO A 15 5.63 12.12 -2.97
C PRO A 15 6.86 12.54 -3.81
N LEU A 16 6.69 12.60 -5.13
CA LEU A 16 7.70 13.14 -6.05
C LEU A 16 7.91 14.65 -5.82
N PRO A 17 9.15 15.16 -6.01
CA PRO A 17 9.39 16.59 -6.15
C PRO A 17 8.56 17.17 -7.30
N GLY A 18 8.03 18.39 -7.12
CA GLY A 18 7.15 19.03 -8.11
C GLY A 18 7.83 19.36 -9.44
N ASP A 19 9.16 19.33 -9.49
CA ASP A 19 10.00 19.53 -10.67
C ASP A 19 10.52 18.21 -11.27
N HIS A 20 9.99 17.07 -10.82
CA HIS A 20 10.46 15.77 -11.31
C HIS A 20 10.07 15.55 -12.80
N PRO A 21 11.02 15.22 -13.70
CA PRO A 21 10.77 15.18 -15.15
C PRO A 21 9.63 14.25 -15.60
N ILE A 22 9.36 13.19 -14.84
CA ILE A 22 8.27 12.24 -15.15
C ILE A 22 6.89 12.90 -15.14
N LEU A 23 6.73 14.01 -14.38
CA LEU A 23 5.49 14.76 -14.28
C LEU A 23 5.19 15.57 -15.55
N GLU A 24 6.18 15.75 -16.44
CA GLU A 24 6.01 16.45 -17.72
C GLU A 24 5.74 15.50 -18.91
N LEU A 25 5.74 14.19 -18.69
CA LEU A 25 5.53 13.22 -19.76
C LEU A 25 4.03 13.03 -20.05
N ASP A 26 3.59 13.48 -21.23
CA ASP A 26 2.19 13.33 -21.70
C ASP A 26 1.70 11.88 -21.77
N ASN A 27 2.62 10.91 -21.84
CA ASN A 27 2.31 9.48 -21.94
C ASN A 27 2.44 8.73 -20.60
N VAL A 28 2.51 9.46 -19.47
CA VAL A 28 2.56 8.88 -18.13
C VAL A 28 1.40 9.41 -17.28
N ALA A 29 0.70 8.49 -16.61
CA ALA A 29 -0.30 8.81 -15.60
C ALA A 29 0.17 8.32 -14.22
N ILE A 30 0.02 9.14 -13.19
CA ILE A 30 0.45 8.83 -11.82
C ILE A 30 -0.74 8.98 -10.87
N SER A 31 -0.97 7.98 -10.02
CA SER A 31 -1.86 8.07 -8.86
C SER A 31 -1.06 8.11 -7.56
N PRO A 32 -1.54 8.80 -6.51
CA PRO A 32 -0.80 9.01 -5.26
C PRO A 32 -0.96 7.82 -4.31
N HIS A 33 -0.43 6.64 -4.69
CA HIS A 33 -0.42 5.42 -3.88
C HIS A 33 -1.80 5.10 -3.28
N CYS A 34 -2.82 5.12 -4.12
CA CYS A 34 -4.21 5.03 -3.70
C CYS A 34 -4.98 3.88 -4.35
N ALA A 35 -4.33 2.98 -5.09
CA ALA A 35 -5.02 1.87 -5.76
C ALA A 35 -5.82 0.98 -4.79
N ALA A 36 -5.38 0.84 -3.53
CA ALA A 36 -6.07 0.05 -2.52
C ALA A 36 -7.16 0.83 -1.74
N GLN A 37 -7.29 2.15 -1.91
CA GLN A 37 -8.08 3.02 -1.04
C GLN A 37 -9.57 3.06 -1.42
N THR A 38 -10.24 1.91 -1.46
CA THR A 38 -11.71 1.85 -1.54
C THR A 38 -12.33 1.84 -0.14
N GLN A 39 -13.59 2.28 0.00
CA GLN A 39 -14.29 2.20 1.29
C GLN A 39 -14.36 0.76 1.81
N SER A 40 -14.72 -0.20 0.94
CA SER A 40 -14.83 -1.61 1.33
C SER A 40 -13.49 -2.22 1.75
N THR A 41 -12.40 -1.88 1.05
CA THR A 41 -11.06 -2.36 1.41
C THR A 41 -10.63 -1.77 2.75
N GLN A 42 -10.83 -0.47 2.98
CA GLN A 42 -10.49 0.17 4.25
C GLN A 42 -11.25 -0.44 5.43
N ASP A 43 -12.58 -0.62 5.30
CA ASP A 43 -13.38 -1.23 6.35
C ASP A 43 -12.92 -2.66 6.67
N GLN A 44 -12.54 -3.44 5.65
CA GLN A 44 -12.02 -4.80 5.86
C GLN A 44 -10.65 -4.77 6.53
N SER A 45 -9.72 -3.93 6.07
CA SER A 45 -8.39 -3.78 6.67
C SER A 45 -8.46 -3.38 8.13
N TYR A 46 -9.34 -2.43 8.50
CA TYR A 46 -9.51 -2.03 9.89
C TYR A 46 -10.11 -3.14 10.76
N ARG A 47 -11.05 -3.93 10.24
CA ARG A 47 -11.58 -5.10 10.95
C ARG A 47 -10.50 -6.13 11.23
N LEU A 48 -9.69 -6.47 10.22
CA LEU A 48 -8.57 -7.41 10.37
C LEU A 48 -7.51 -6.90 11.34
N LEU A 49 -7.20 -5.60 11.29
CA LEU A 49 -6.26 -4.97 12.22
C LEU A 49 -6.77 -5.04 13.67
N ALA A 50 -8.02 -4.68 13.91
CA ALA A 50 -8.61 -4.71 15.26
C ALA A 50 -8.59 -6.11 15.86
N GLU A 51 -8.96 -7.13 15.07
CA GLU A 51 -8.92 -8.52 15.51
C GLU A 51 -7.48 -9.00 15.78
N SER A 52 -6.54 -8.65 14.90
CA SER A 52 -5.12 -9.00 15.10
C SER A 52 -4.55 -8.39 16.39
N ILE A 53 -4.93 -7.15 16.72
CA ILE A 53 -4.55 -6.50 17.98
C ILE A 53 -5.16 -7.23 19.17
N ARG A 54 -6.45 -7.58 19.11
CA ARG A 54 -7.15 -8.32 20.18
C ARG A 54 -6.45 -9.65 20.49
N LEU A 55 -6.22 -10.47 19.45
CA LEU A 55 -5.53 -11.75 19.56
C LEU A 55 -4.13 -11.58 20.18
N ALA A 56 -3.36 -10.61 19.70
CA ALA A 56 -2.02 -10.35 20.21
C ALA A 56 -1.99 -9.96 21.70
N VAL A 57 -2.94 -9.13 22.15
CA VAL A 57 -3.04 -8.68 23.55
C VAL A 57 -3.46 -9.83 24.48
N GLU A 58 -4.29 -10.75 24.01
CA GLU A 58 -4.75 -11.92 24.76
C GLU A 58 -3.72 -13.08 24.78
N GLY A 59 -2.62 -12.94 24.03
CA GLY A 59 -1.63 -14.01 23.87
C GLY A 59 -2.10 -15.14 22.96
N GLU A 60 -3.14 -14.89 22.16
CA GLU A 60 -3.61 -15.81 21.13
C GLU A 60 -2.79 -15.65 19.84
N ARG A 61 -2.81 -16.69 19.00
CA ARG A 61 -2.07 -16.68 17.73
C ARG A 61 -2.77 -15.78 16.71
N VAL A 62 -2.07 -14.76 16.23
CA VAL A 62 -2.50 -13.94 15.09
C VAL A 62 -2.36 -14.75 13.80
N GLU A 63 -3.39 -14.76 12.94
CA GLU A 63 -3.35 -15.55 11.70
C GLU A 63 -2.45 -14.93 10.63
N ALA A 64 -2.53 -13.61 10.43
CA ALA A 64 -1.82 -12.88 9.37
C ALA A 64 -0.38 -12.47 9.77
N LEU A 65 0.37 -13.38 10.39
CA LEU A 65 1.75 -13.12 10.80
C LEU A 65 2.71 -13.21 9.62
N VAL A 66 3.47 -12.14 9.40
CA VAL A 66 4.53 -12.08 8.39
C VAL A 66 5.85 -12.67 8.88
N ASN A 67 6.04 -12.73 10.20
CA ASN A 67 7.23 -13.20 10.90
C ASN A 67 6.86 -14.20 12.00
N PRO A 68 6.30 -15.37 11.67
CA PRO A 68 5.77 -16.33 12.65
C PRO A 68 6.82 -16.87 13.64
N GLU A 69 8.11 -16.78 13.32
CA GLU A 69 9.23 -17.17 14.19
C GLU A 69 9.30 -16.39 15.50
N ILE A 70 8.67 -15.22 15.60
CA ILE A 70 8.64 -14.44 16.85
C ILE A 70 7.65 -15.01 17.89
N TYR A 71 6.75 -15.91 17.48
CA TYR A 71 5.66 -16.40 18.33
C TYR A 71 6.02 -17.62 19.19
N GLY A 72 7.20 -18.22 19.03
CA GLY A 72 7.65 -19.37 19.85
C GLY A 72 6.93 -20.67 19.50
#